data_AF-A0A6G3CN79-F1
#
_entry.id   AF-A0A6G3CN79-F1
#
_cell.length_a   1.000
_cell.length_b   1.000
_cell.length_c   1.000
_cell.angle_alpha   90.00
_cell.angle_beta   90.00
_cell.angle_gamma   90.00
#
_symmetry.space_group_name_H-M   'P 1'
#
loop_
_entity.id
_entity.type
_entity.pdbx_description
1 polymer ?
#
loop_
_entity_poly.entity_id
_entity_poly.type
_entity_poly.pdbx_seq_one_letter_code
_entity_poly.pdbx_strand_id
1 'polypeptide(L)'
;MTTPPDDPISDALDRADAGLLARRLDARTCPPELLGRLVRHPVPRLRHLGLTLLAERTATPNAPDADGGQLALVARLLPDTVGSSPEESLLLAGLHTRLGSREPRTRLPDWRAAALPARVRIAWLRIELLGDPAVLRTEPAGEPLYRAVHESAAADARRPDHLVAELVGTGDPVLQAEALRLAREGLYAGLLAPAFVRDRLLRLLDAPDHDVVTGALRELAEPWATVTPLSPSLLTRSAGAPGGGGAALASAALVAAARHGHHAVLWNTAEDPAGPPALRRQAVELLGERVERTDVGRLVVLAATDPLLLAGPVLTCLRGLHRRGHFPADRDAGPVLDLALADHTVPAEDVAT
;
A
#
# COMPACT_ATOMS: atom_id res chain seq x y z
N MET A 1 28.76 29.71 -57.07
CA MET A 1 28.95 28.81 -55.91
C MET A 1 27.98 29.24 -54.83
N THR A 2 26.84 28.58 -54.74
CA THR A 2 25.85 28.75 -53.67
C THR A 2 26.18 27.74 -52.59
N THR A 3 26.78 28.20 -51.49
CA THR A 3 26.85 27.44 -50.24
C THR A 3 25.41 27.07 -49.86
N PRO A 4 25.09 25.80 -49.58
CA PRO A 4 23.79 25.49 -49.01
C PRO A 4 23.67 26.23 -47.67
N PRO A 5 22.46 26.60 -47.24
CA PRO A 5 22.27 27.01 -45.86
C PRO A 5 22.58 25.79 -45.00
N ASP A 6 23.79 25.73 -44.47
CA ASP A 6 24.14 24.85 -43.37
C ASP A 6 23.17 25.19 -42.24
N ASP A 7 22.19 24.31 -42.04
CA ASP A 7 21.17 24.46 -41.01
C ASP A 7 21.91 24.67 -39.68
N PRO A 8 21.69 25.80 -38.98
CA PRO A 8 22.44 26.11 -37.76
C PRO A 8 22.26 25.03 -36.66
N ILE A 9 21.27 24.15 -36.79
CA ILE A 9 21.11 22.94 -35.96
C ILE A 9 22.09 21.83 -36.38
N SER A 10 22.29 21.60 -37.68
CA SER A 10 23.27 20.61 -38.18
C SER A 10 24.69 21.01 -37.81
N ASP A 11 25.04 22.28 -37.98
CA ASP A 11 26.33 22.84 -37.56
C ASP A 11 26.59 22.65 -36.06
N ALA A 12 25.55 22.86 -35.24
CA ALA A 12 25.64 22.70 -33.79
C ALA A 12 25.79 21.22 -33.38
N LEU A 13 25.18 20.29 -34.11
CA LEU A 13 25.38 18.84 -33.92
C LEU A 13 26.81 18.44 -34.27
N ASP A 14 27.32 18.89 -35.41
CA ASP A 14 28.66 18.52 -35.89
C ASP A 14 29.76 19.08 -34.98
N ARG A 15 29.53 20.27 -34.39
CA ARG A 15 30.42 20.87 -33.37
C ARG A 15 30.17 20.36 -31.94
N ALA A 16 29.19 19.49 -31.76
CA ALA A 16 28.73 18.98 -30.47
C ALA A 16 28.37 20.07 -29.43
N ASP A 17 27.80 21.19 -29.88
CA ASP A 17 27.38 22.31 -29.02
C ASP A 17 26.02 22.03 -28.36
N ALA A 18 26.05 21.25 -27.28
CA ALA A 18 24.87 20.92 -26.48
C ALA A 18 24.16 22.17 -25.91
N GLY A 19 24.89 23.24 -25.60
CA GLY A 19 24.32 24.45 -25.00
C GLY A 19 23.55 25.31 -26.00
N LEU A 20 24.00 25.37 -27.25
CA LEU A 20 23.25 26.00 -28.32
C LEU A 20 22.01 25.17 -28.68
N LEU A 21 22.15 23.84 -28.78
CA LEU A 21 21.03 22.94 -29.08
C LEU A 21 19.96 22.98 -27.98
N ALA A 22 20.34 22.95 -26.70
CA ALA A 22 19.38 23.03 -25.58
C ALA A 22 18.56 24.33 -25.56
N ARG A 23 19.11 25.43 -26.10
CA ARG A 23 18.40 26.72 -26.19
C ARG A 23 17.46 26.83 -27.39
N ARG A 24 17.65 25.99 -28.41
CA ARG A 24 16.92 26.07 -29.68
C ARG A 24 15.93 24.94 -29.90
N LEU A 25 16.17 23.79 -29.28
CA LEU A 25 15.30 22.64 -29.38
C LEU A 25 14.25 22.67 -28.27
N ASP A 26 13.00 22.47 -28.66
CA ASP A 26 11.87 22.23 -27.76
C ASP A 26 11.41 20.78 -27.89
N ALA A 27 11.15 20.12 -26.77
CA ALA A 27 10.81 18.70 -26.73
C ALA A 27 9.57 18.34 -27.59
N ARG A 28 8.61 19.26 -27.72
CA ARG A 28 7.36 19.05 -28.47
C ARG A 28 7.53 19.24 -29.96
N THR A 29 8.39 20.18 -30.37
CA THR A 29 8.57 20.54 -31.78
C THR A 29 9.79 19.88 -32.43
N CYS A 30 10.70 19.30 -31.64
CA CYS A 30 11.88 18.63 -32.16
C CYS A 30 11.49 17.42 -33.05
N PRO A 31 11.98 17.35 -34.31
CA PRO A 31 11.70 16.23 -35.20
C PRO A 31 12.20 14.89 -34.62
N PRO A 32 11.46 13.79 -34.77
CA PRO A 32 11.87 12.47 -34.29
C PRO A 32 13.24 11.99 -34.81
N GLU A 33 13.57 12.31 -36.05
CA GLU A 33 14.83 11.94 -36.68
C GLU A 33 16.01 12.64 -35.99
N LEU A 34 15.83 13.92 -35.64
CA LEU A 34 16.81 14.70 -34.90
C LEU A 34 16.97 14.19 -33.46
N LEU A 35 15.86 13.85 -32.79
CA LEU A 35 15.90 13.21 -31.48
C LEU A 35 16.63 11.87 -31.53
N GLY A 36 16.39 11.05 -32.56
CA GLY A 36 17.10 9.79 -32.77
C GLY A 36 18.60 9.98 -32.96
N ARG A 37 19.01 11.00 -33.72
CA ARG A 37 20.43 11.37 -33.88
C ARG A 37 21.06 11.79 -32.55
N LEU A 38 20.35 12.58 -31.74
CA LEU A 38 20.84 13.00 -30.42
C LEU A 38 20.97 11.82 -29.45
N VAL A 39 19.94 10.98 -29.32
CA VAL A 39 19.93 9.82 -28.41
C VAL A 39 21.01 8.78 -28.76
N ARG A 40 21.36 8.63 -30.05
CA ARG A 40 22.41 7.71 -30.51
C ARG A 40 23.77 8.40 -30.72
N HIS A 41 23.89 9.67 -30.34
CA HIS A 41 25.10 10.45 -30.58
C HIS A 41 26.27 9.91 -29.76
N PRO A 42 27.51 9.85 -30.30
CA PRO A 42 28.67 9.36 -29.56
C PRO A 42 29.02 10.27 -28.36
N VAL A 43 28.88 11.60 -28.52
CA VAL A 43 29.18 12.58 -27.46
C VAL A 43 28.15 12.51 -26.32
N PRO A 44 28.56 12.22 -25.06
CA PRO A 44 27.64 12.03 -23.94
C PRO A 44 26.72 13.22 -23.65
N ARG A 45 27.22 14.46 -23.78
CA ARG A 45 26.41 15.66 -23.54
C ARG A 45 25.23 15.79 -24.50
N LEU A 46 25.41 15.43 -25.77
CA LEU A 46 24.35 15.44 -26.77
C LEU A 46 23.36 14.28 -26.57
N ARG A 47 23.87 13.11 -26.19
CA ARG A 47 23.03 11.96 -25.83
C ARG A 47 22.15 12.24 -24.62
N HIS A 48 22.72 12.79 -23.56
CA HIS A 48 21.97 13.22 -22.38
C HIS A 48 20.90 14.27 -22.73
N LEU A 49 21.22 15.26 -23.56
CA LEU A 49 20.24 16.23 -24.06
C LEU A 49 19.11 15.55 -24.82
N GLY A 50 19.42 14.63 -25.74
CA GLY A 50 18.43 13.87 -26.49
C GLY A 50 17.49 13.06 -25.59
N LEU A 51 18.04 12.37 -24.59
CA LEU A 51 17.27 11.60 -23.61
C LEU A 51 16.38 12.50 -22.73
N THR A 52 16.88 13.69 -22.36
CA THR A 52 16.12 14.67 -21.58
C THR A 52 14.93 15.20 -22.37
N LEU A 53 15.15 15.60 -23.63
CA LEU A 53 14.07 16.04 -24.52
C LEU A 53 13.04 14.93 -24.74
N LEU A 54 13.47 13.68 -24.87
CA LEU A 54 12.57 12.53 -25.00
C LEU A 54 11.76 12.28 -23.71
N ALA A 55 12.38 12.45 -22.54
CA ALA A 55 11.72 12.34 -21.23
C ALA A 55 10.71 13.48 -21.00
N GLU A 56 11.03 14.71 -21.42
CA GLU A 56 10.10 15.84 -21.37
C GLU A 56 8.92 15.64 -22.30
N ARG A 57 9.17 15.19 -23.54
CA ARG A 57 8.14 14.92 -24.54
C ARG A 57 7.15 13.86 -24.06
N THR A 58 7.62 12.85 -23.33
CA THR A 58 6.76 11.79 -22.75
C THR A 58 6.10 12.18 -21.42
N ALA A 59 6.54 13.28 -20.78
CA ALA A 59 5.97 13.73 -19.51
C ALA A 59 4.72 14.59 -19.68
N THR A 60 4.47 15.16 -20.86
CA THR A 60 3.33 16.05 -21.10
C THR A 60 2.04 15.24 -21.29
N PRO A 61 1.07 15.32 -20.36
CA PRO A 61 -0.24 14.75 -20.59
C PRO A 61 -0.98 15.71 -21.51
N ASN A 62 -1.24 15.33 -22.78
CA ASN A 62 -2.33 15.85 -23.64
C ASN A 62 -2.14 15.43 -25.11
N ALA A 63 -2.77 14.33 -25.53
CA ALA A 63 -3.76 14.34 -26.61
C ALA A 63 -4.43 12.94 -26.73
N PRO A 64 -5.77 12.87 -26.73
CA PRO A 64 -6.53 11.62 -26.59
C PRO A 64 -6.37 10.61 -27.75
N ASP A 65 -5.72 11.00 -28.86
CA ASP A 65 -5.45 10.14 -30.04
C ASP A 65 -3.95 10.05 -30.42
N ALA A 66 -3.03 10.64 -29.65
CA ALA A 66 -1.60 10.71 -29.97
C ALA A 66 -0.71 9.72 -29.18
N ASP A 67 -1.23 9.16 -28.09
CA ASP A 67 -0.42 8.40 -27.12
C ASP A 67 0.21 7.13 -27.73
N GLY A 68 -0.52 6.41 -28.60
CA GLY A 68 0.00 5.18 -29.22
C GLY A 68 1.16 5.44 -30.18
N GLY A 69 1.05 6.46 -31.05
CA GLY A 69 2.08 6.79 -32.04
C GLY A 69 3.33 7.39 -31.40
N GLN A 70 3.16 8.22 -30.37
CA GLN A 70 4.26 8.86 -29.65
C GLN A 70 5.06 7.86 -28.82
N LEU A 71 4.41 6.88 -28.18
CA LEU A 71 5.10 5.83 -27.45
C LEU A 71 5.82 4.85 -28.38
N ALA A 72 5.20 4.47 -29.49
CA ALA A 72 5.86 3.66 -30.52
C ALA A 72 7.09 4.36 -31.10
N LEU A 73 7.05 5.69 -31.24
CA LEU A 73 8.21 6.50 -31.62
C LEU A 73 9.31 6.39 -30.56
N VAL A 74 8.98 6.62 -29.29
CA VAL A 74 9.94 6.54 -28.18
C VAL A 74 10.59 5.16 -28.14
N ALA A 75 9.80 4.08 -28.22
CA ALA A 75 10.30 2.70 -28.22
C ALA A 75 11.32 2.44 -29.34
N ARG A 76 11.12 3.00 -30.54
CA ARG A 76 12.07 2.88 -31.67
C ARG A 76 13.35 3.70 -31.47
N LEU A 77 13.27 4.81 -30.75
CA LEU A 77 14.40 5.73 -30.57
C LEU A 77 15.31 5.34 -29.40
N LEU A 78 14.81 4.55 -28.43
CA LEU A 78 15.60 4.13 -27.28
C LEU A 78 16.79 3.25 -27.69
N PRO A 79 17.95 3.42 -27.03
CA PRO A 79 19.10 2.58 -27.23
C PRO A 79 18.93 1.22 -26.53
N ASP A 80 19.51 0.17 -27.12
CA ASP A 80 19.55 -1.18 -26.55
C ASP A 80 20.68 -1.37 -25.50
N THR A 81 21.39 -0.30 -25.15
CA THR A 81 22.51 -0.30 -24.21
C THR A 81 22.16 0.47 -22.93
N VAL A 82 22.77 0.08 -21.81
CA VAL A 82 22.75 0.92 -20.61
C VAL A 82 23.42 2.29 -20.88
N GLY A 83 22.97 3.32 -20.17
CA GLY A 83 23.54 4.65 -20.29
C GLY A 83 25.01 4.68 -19.89
N SER A 84 25.80 5.53 -20.55
CA SER A 84 27.23 5.64 -20.29
C SER A 84 27.55 6.34 -18.96
N SER A 85 26.58 7.08 -18.42
CA SER A 85 26.64 7.70 -17.10
C SER A 85 25.44 7.26 -16.23
N PRO A 86 25.52 7.45 -14.90
CA PRO A 86 24.40 7.20 -14.01
C PRO A 86 23.15 8.03 -14.37
N GLU A 87 23.33 9.29 -14.76
CA GLU A 87 22.24 10.19 -15.14
C GLU A 87 21.56 9.72 -16.43
N GLU A 88 22.33 9.35 -17.45
CA GLU A 88 21.79 8.75 -18.68
C GLU A 88 21.02 7.46 -18.38
N SER A 89 21.57 6.61 -17.51
CA SER A 89 20.94 5.34 -17.15
C SER A 89 19.63 5.54 -16.38
N LEU A 90 19.55 6.54 -15.49
CA LEU A 90 18.31 6.86 -14.78
C LEU A 90 17.25 7.45 -15.71
N LEU A 91 17.64 8.29 -16.68
CA LEU A 91 16.72 8.79 -17.70
C LEU A 91 16.17 7.65 -18.58
N LEU A 92 17.04 6.76 -19.02
CA LEU A 92 16.64 5.57 -19.78
C LEU A 92 15.69 4.68 -18.97
N ALA A 93 16.02 4.43 -17.70
CA ALA A 93 15.17 3.68 -16.80
C ALA A 93 13.77 4.30 -16.71
N GLY A 94 13.67 5.61 -16.45
CA GLY A 94 12.38 6.31 -16.39
C GLY A 94 11.58 6.27 -17.71
N LEU A 95 12.25 6.34 -18.86
CA LEU A 95 11.62 6.19 -20.17
C LEU A 95 11.06 4.78 -20.37
N HIS A 96 11.83 3.75 -20.02
CA HIS A 96 11.38 2.35 -20.09
C HIS A 96 10.21 2.06 -19.13
N THR A 97 10.17 2.64 -17.93
CA THR A 97 9.01 2.52 -17.03
C THR A 97 7.73 3.00 -17.72
N ARG A 98 7.78 4.16 -18.37
CA ARG A 98 6.61 4.74 -19.05
C ARG A 98 6.15 3.90 -20.23
N LEU A 99 7.09 3.30 -20.98
CA LEU A 99 6.76 2.39 -22.08
C LEU A 99 6.21 1.05 -21.59
N GLY A 100 6.79 0.47 -20.54
CA GLY A 100 6.43 -0.86 -20.05
C GLY A 100 4.97 -1.00 -19.62
N SER A 101 4.35 0.10 -19.15
CA SER A 101 2.92 0.14 -18.83
C SER A 101 2.00 -0.08 -20.06
N ARG A 102 2.49 0.19 -21.28
CA ARG A 102 1.65 0.27 -22.50
C ARG A 102 2.13 -0.62 -23.65
N GLU A 103 3.42 -1.01 -23.71
CA GLU A 103 3.97 -1.86 -24.77
C GLU A 103 4.65 -3.14 -24.20
N PRO A 104 4.07 -4.34 -24.46
CA PRO A 104 4.46 -5.60 -23.82
C PRO A 104 5.87 -6.16 -24.07
N ARG A 105 6.62 -5.63 -25.06
CA ARG A 105 7.79 -6.32 -25.64
C ARG A 105 9.04 -5.46 -25.75
N THR A 106 9.11 -4.34 -25.04
CA THR A 106 10.33 -3.52 -25.05
C THR A 106 11.45 -4.33 -24.41
N ARG A 107 12.43 -4.76 -25.21
CA ARG A 107 13.60 -5.49 -24.73
C ARG A 107 14.38 -4.56 -23.81
N LEU A 108 14.58 -4.97 -22.56
CA LEU A 108 15.43 -4.24 -21.65
C LEU A 108 16.91 -4.44 -22.05
N PRO A 109 17.75 -3.41 -21.88
CA PRO A 109 19.20 -3.59 -22.00
C PRO A 109 19.68 -4.60 -20.95
N ASP A 110 20.80 -5.28 -21.22
CA ASP A 110 21.41 -6.23 -20.27
C ASP A 110 22.11 -5.50 -19.12
N TRP A 111 21.30 -4.88 -18.27
CA TRP A 111 21.75 -4.02 -17.18
C TRP A 111 22.35 -4.82 -16.02
N ARG A 112 22.03 -6.10 -15.89
CA ARG A 112 22.56 -6.98 -14.83
C ARG A 112 24.04 -7.29 -15.03
N ALA A 113 24.50 -7.36 -16.29
CA ALA A 113 25.90 -7.55 -16.61
C ALA A 113 26.75 -6.27 -16.42
N ALA A 114 26.11 -5.10 -16.28
CA ALA A 114 26.79 -3.83 -16.14
C ALA A 114 27.14 -3.51 -14.67
N ALA A 115 28.34 -2.95 -14.46
CA ALA A 115 28.78 -2.46 -13.16
C ALA A 115 28.10 -1.12 -12.82
N LEU A 116 26.83 -1.17 -12.42
CA LEU A 116 26.00 0.00 -12.18
C LEU A 116 25.97 0.41 -10.69
N PRO A 117 25.94 1.72 -10.39
CA PRO A 117 25.69 2.21 -9.03
C PRO A 117 24.35 1.70 -8.49
N ALA A 118 24.25 1.53 -7.16
CA ALA A 118 23.08 0.93 -6.51
C ALA A 118 21.75 1.60 -6.91
N ARG A 119 21.70 2.93 -6.94
CA ARG A 119 20.50 3.69 -7.35
C ARG A 119 20.05 3.38 -8.77
N VAL A 120 20.99 3.18 -9.69
CA VAL A 120 20.70 2.85 -11.09
C VAL A 120 20.19 1.41 -11.20
N ARG A 121 20.79 0.47 -10.44
CA ARG A 121 20.31 -0.92 -10.35
C ARG A 121 18.88 -1.00 -9.82
N ILE A 122 18.56 -0.24 -8.77
CA ILE A 122 17.21 -0.18 -8.20
C ILE A 122 16.20 0.32 -9.26
N ALA A 123 16.55 1.36 -10.01
CA ALA A 123 15.69 1.88 -11.07
C ALA A 123 15.42 0.86 -12.19
N TRP A 124 16.46 0.12 -12.63
CA TRP A 124 16.28 -0.95 -13.61
C TRP A 124 15.50 -2.15 -13.08
N LEU A 125 15.79 -2.57 -11.84
CA LEU A 125 15.06 -3.65 -11.18
C LEU A 125 13.56 -3.32 -11.05
N ARG A 126 13.23 -2.07 -10.71
CA ARG A 126 11.85 -1.60 -10.66
C ARG A 126 11.14 -1.76 -12.00
N ILE A 127 11.77 -1.43 -13.12
CA ILE A 127 11.14 -1.58 -14.45
C ILE A 127 10.86 -3.04 -14.74
N GLU A 128 11.83 -3.90 -14.45
CA GLU A 128 11.68 -5.33 -14.68
C GLU A 128 10.56 -5.91 -13.83
N LEU A 129 10.49 -5.53 -12.54
CA LEU A 129 9.44 -5.93 -11.62
C LEU A 129 8.04 -5.46 -12.05
N LEU A 130 7.93 -4.21 -12.54
CA LEU A 130 6.65 -3.66 -13.02
C LEU A 130 6.20 -4.28 -14.36
N GLY A 131 7.13 -4.77 -15.17
CA GLY A 131 6.87 -5.43 -16.45
C GLY A 131 6.59 -6.92 -16.32
N ASP A 132 7.39 -7.62 -15.52
CA ASP A 132 7.28 -9.04 -15.20
C ASP A 132 7.56 -9.32 -13.71
N PRO A 133 6.50 -9.35 -12.87
CA PRO A 133 6.64 -9.65 -11.45
C PRO A 133 7.23 -11.02 -11.11
N ALA A 134 7.28 -11.96 -12.08
CA ALA A 134 7.88 -13.27 -11.84
C ALA A 134 9.38 -13.20 -11.48
N VAL A 135 10.04 -12.06 -11.76
CA VAL A 135 11.42 -11.77 -11.33
C VAL A 135 11.61 -11.94 -9.82
N LEU A 136 10.56 -11.73 -9.01
CA LEU A 136 10.57 -11.92 -7.56
C LEU A 136 10.93 -13.34 -7.12
N ARG A 137 10.75 -14.34 -8.00
CA ARG A 137 11.09 -15.74 -7.71
C ARG A 137 12.58 -16.02 -7.83
N THR A 138 13.31 -15.20 -8.57
CA THR A 138 14.73 -15.39 -8.89
C THR A 138 15.62 -14.32 -8.27
N GLU A 139 15.09 -13.12 -8.06
CA GLU A 139 15.84 -12.02 -7.47
C GLU A 139 16.07 -12.28 -5.97
N PRO A 140 17.32 -12.19 -5.47
CA PRO A 140 17.59 -12.36 -4.06
C PRO A 140 16.93 -11.26 -3.22
N ALA A 141 16.33 -11.65 -2.09
CA ALA A 141 15.83 -10.70 -1.11
C ALA A 141 16.95 -9.83 -0.55
N GLY A 142 16.68 -8.54 -0.38
CA GLY A 142 17.63 -7.57 0.14
C GLY A 142 17.30 -6.13 -0.24
N GLU A 143 18.12 -5.20 0.24
CA GLU A 143 17.90 -3.75 0.11
C GLU A 143 17.57 -3.28 -1.32
N PRO A 144 18.27 -3.72 -2.39
CA PRO A 144 17.93 -3.27 -3.74
C PRO A 144 16.50 -3.64 -4.16
N LEU A 145 16.04 -4.85 -3.81
CA LEU A 145 14.71 -5.33 -4.12
C LEU A 145 13.66 -4.61 -3.26
N TYR A 146 13.92 -4.47 -1.96
CA TYR A 146 13.02 -3.76 -1.04
C TYR A 146 12.81 -2.32 -1.49
N ARG A 147 13.88 -1.61 -1.85
CA ARG A 147 13.81 -0.24 -2.39
C ARG A 147 13.07 -0.18 -3.72
N ALA A 148 13.31 -1.13 -4.63
CA ALA A 148 12.63 -1.16 -5.92
C ALA A 148 11.11 -1.33 -5.77
N VAL A 149 10.67 -2.21 -4.87
CA VAL A 149 9.24 -2.42 -4.57
C VAL A 149 8.66 -1.21 -3.84
N HIS A 150 9.37 -0.66 -2.85
CA HIS A 150 8.94 0.52 -2.11
C HIS A 150 8.73 1.74 -3.01
N GLU A 151 9.62 1.95 -3.99
CA GLU A 151 9.54 3.04 -4.96
C GLU A 151 8.58 2.75 -6.14
N SER A 152 7.87 1.63 -6.10
CA SER A 152 6.87 1.24 -7.10
C SER A 152 5.46 1.67 -6.70
N ALA A 153 4.65 2.02 -7.70
CA ALA A 153 3.22 2.30 -7.58
C ALA A 153 2.40 1.19 -8.26
N ALA A 154 1.20 0.91 -7.76
CA ALA A 154 0.30 -0.07 -8.37
C ALA A 154 -0.12 0.36 -9.78
N ALA A 155 -0.27 1.66 -10.02
CA ALA A 155 -0.63 2.23 -11.32
C ALA A 155 0.47 2.08 -12.39
N ASP A 156 1.73 1.98 -11.97
CA ASP A 156 2.85 1.80 -12.90
C ASP A 156 3.00 0.34 -13.35
N ALA A 157 2.43 -0.61 -12.60
CA ALA A 157 2.56 -2.03 -12.88
C ALA A 157 1.67 -2.41 -14.06
N ARG A 158 2.23 -3.18 -14.99
CA ARG A 158 1.46 -3.70 -16.14
C ARG A 158 0.34 -4.65 -15.70
N ARG A 159 0.61 -5.42 -14.65
CA ARG A 159 -0.31 -6.39 -14.03
C ARG A 159 -0.26 -6.23 -12.51
N PRO A 160 -0.96 -5.23 -11.94
CA PRO A 160 -0.91 -4.96 -10.51
C PRO A 160 -1.41 -6.15 -9.70
N ASP A 161 -2.37 -6.91 -10.22
CA ASP A 161 -2.86 -8.17 -9.67
C ASP A 161 -1.72 -9.20 -9.52
N HIS A 162 -0.94 -9.38 -10.59
CA HIS A 162 0.16 -10.33 -10.58
C HIS A 162 1.29 -9.87 -9.65
N LEU A 163 1.61 -8.57 -9.63
CA LEU A 163 2.61 -8.01 -8.73
C LEU A 163 2.27 -8.26 -7.26
N VAL A 164 1.06 -7.93 -6.84
CA VAL A 164 0.61 -8.17 -5.45
C VAL A 164 0.63 -9.66 -5.14
N ALA A 165 0.18 -10.52 -6.07
CA ALA A 165 0.16 -11.97 -5.87
C ALA A 165 1.56 -12.57 -5.67
N GLU A 166 2.54 -12.15 -6.48
CA GLU A 166 3.93 -12.60 -6.34
C GLU A 166 4.55 -12.11 -5.04
N LEU A 167 4.36 -10.83 -4.66
CA LEU A 167 4.89 -10.28 -3.41
C LEU A 167 4.34 -11.00 -2.17
N VAL A 168 3.03 -11.30 -2.15
CA VAL A 168 2.42 -12.11 -1.07
C VAL A 168 3.05 -13.51 -1.00
N GLY A 169 3.35 -14.11 -2.16
CA GLY A 169 3.92 -15.44 -2.28
C GLY A 169 5.40 -15.57 -1.91
N THR A 170 6.13 -14.46 -1.72
CA THR A 170 7.55 -14.48 -1.36
C THR A 170 7.84 -15.08 0.01
N GLY A 171 6.91 -14.90 0.96
CA GLY A 171 7.13 -15.26 2.37
C GLY A 171 8.08 -14.32 3.13
N ASP A 172 8.62 -13.29 2.47
CA ASP A 172 9.46 -12.27 3.10
C ASP A 172 8.57 -11.17 3.72
N PRO A 173 8.70 -10.86 5.02
CA PRO A 173 7.80 -9.94 5.70
C PRO A 173 7.88 -8.50 5.18
N VAL A 174 9.05 -8.05 4.72
CA VAL A 174 9.23 -6.70 4.15
C VAL A 174 8.48 -6.61 2.81
N LEU A 175 8.60 -7.63 1.97
CA LEU A 175 7.89 -7.69 0.68
C LEU A 175 6.38 -7.89 0.87
N GLN A 176 5.96 -8.66 1.88
CA GLN A 176 4.54 -8.83 2.22
C GLN A 176 3.92 -7.54 2.77
N ALA A 177 4.66 -6.74 3.55
CA ALA A 177 4.21 -5.42 3.98
C ALA A 177 4.03 -4.45 2.79
N GLU A 178 4.95 -4.48 1.82
CA GLU A 178 4.79 -3.73 0.58
C GLU A 178 3.63 -4.26 -0.29
N ALA A 179 3.36 -5.56 -0.26
CA ALA A 179 2.19 -6.14 -0.92
C ALA A 179 0.88 -5.57 -0.34
N LEU A 180 0.80 -5.40 0.99
CA LEU A 180 -0.34 -4.75 1.64
C LEU A 180 -0.51 -3.30 1.17
N ARG A 181 0.60 -2.53 1.11
CA ARG A 181 0.58 -1.14 0.63
C ARG A 181 0.06 -1.07 -0.81
N LEU A 182 0.61 -1.87 -1.71
CA LEU A 182 0.23 -1.89 -3.13
C LEU A 182 -1.18 -2.44 -3.35
N ALA A 183 -1.62 -3.41 -2.55
CA ALA A 183 -2.99 -3.92 -2.62
C ALA A 183 -4.01 -2.84 -2.22
N ARG A 184 -3.72 -2.09 -1.15
CA ARG A 184 -4.53 -0.94 -0.71
C ARG A 184 -4.57 0.16 -1.77
N GLU A 185 -3.40 0.54 -2.29
CA GLU A 185 -3.28 1.55 -3.35
C GLU A 185 -4.08 1.15 -4.60
N GLY A 186 -3.89 -0.09 -5.07
CA GLY A 186 -4.59 -0.62 -6.24
C GLY A 186 -6.10 -0.74 -6.02
N LEU A 187 -6.54 -1.08 -4.80
CA LEU A 187 -7.97 -1.12 -4.45
C LEU A 187 -8.60 0.27 -4.57
N TYR A 188 -8.02 1.27 -3.91
CA TYR A 188 -8.58 2.63 -3.90
C TYR A 188 -8.43 3.36 -5.24
N ALA A 189 -7.43 3.00 -6.04
CA ALA A 189 -7.29 3.47 -7.43
C ALA A 189 -8.23 2.75 -8.42
N GLY A 190 -8.99 1.73 -7.98
CA GLY A 190 -9.88 0.95 -8.85
C GLY A 190 -9.14 0.00 -9.80
N LEU A 191 -7.85 -0.27 -9.56
CA LEU A 191 -7.01 -1.18 -10.35
C LEU A 191 -7.15 -2.64 -9.91
N LEU A 192 -7.53 -2.88 -8.66
CA LEU A 192 -7.70 -4.21 -8.07
C LEU A 192 -9.13 -4.41 -7.57
N ALA A 193 -9.70 -5.56 -7.89
CA ALA A 193 -11.03 -5.93 -7.41
C ALA A 193 -11.01 -6.20 -5.88
N PRO A 194 -12.02 -5.76 -5.11
CA PRO A 194 -12.11 -6.04 -3.68
C PRO A 194 -12.01 -7.53 -3.33
N ALA A 195 -12.64 -8.40 -4.13
CA ALA A 195 -12.58 -9.85 -3.93
C ALA A 195 -11.16 -10.42 -4.10
N PHE A 196 -10.40 -9.90 -5.07
CA PHE A 196 -9.00 -10.29 -5.27
C PHE A 196 -8.14 -9.85 -4.08
N VAL A 197 -8.26 -8.60 -3.64
CA VAL A 197 -7.49 -8.08 -2.50
C VAL A 197 -7.81 -8.86 -1.24
N ARG A 198 -9.09 -9.12 -0.96
CA ARG A 198 -9.53 -9.93 0.17
C ARG A 198 -8.89 -11.32 0.19
N ASP A 199 -8.87 -12.04 -0.94
CA ASP A 199 -8.22 -13.36 -1.04
C ASP A 199 -6.73 -13.29 -0.67
N ARG A 200 -6.03 -12.24 -1.08
CA ARG A 200 -4.62 -12.03 -0.74
C ARG A 200 -4.41 -11.72 0.73
N LEU A 201 -5.25 -10.86 1.32
CA LEU A 201 -5.20 -10.56 2.76
C LEU A 201 -5.45 -11.81 3.61
N LEU A 202 -6.38 -12.69 3.20
CA LEU A 202 -6.65 -13.94 3.90
C LEU A 202 -5.42 -14.85 3.94
N ARG A 203 -4.66 -14.94 2.84
CA ARG A 203 -3.41 -15.72 2.81
C ARG A 203 -2.32 -15.14 3.72
N LEU A 204 -2.29 -13.82 3.87
CA LEU A 204 -1.34 -13.15 4.77
C LEU A 204 -1.65 -13.40 6.26
N LEU A 205 -2.84 -13.89 6.60
CA LEU A 205 -3.15 -14.30 7.98
C LEU A 205 -2.35 -15.53 8.45
N ASP A 206 -1.80 -16.31 7.51
CA ASP A 206 -0.93 -17.45 7.80
C ASP A 206 0.57 -17.07 7.78
N ALA A 207 0.90 -15.78 7.62
CA ALA A 207 2.28 -15.32 7.65
C ALA A 207 2.91 -15.52 9.04
N PRO A 208 4.21 -15.85 9.13
CA PRO A 208 4.88 -16.03 10.42
C PRO A 208 5.10 -14.71 11.17
N ASP A 209 5.08 -13.59 10.45
CA ASP A 209 5.35 -12.27 11.00
C ASP A 209 4.06 -11.59 11.52
N HIS A 210 4.08 -11.18 12.78
CA HIS A 210 2.92 -10.58 13.44
C HIS A 210 2.53 -9.22 12.87
N ASP A 211 3.47 -8.41 12.36
CA ASP A 211 3.17 -7.09 11.82
C ASP A 211 2.44 -7.21 10.47
N VAL A 212 2.83 -8.19 9.64
CA VAL A 212 2.12 -8.54 8.41
C VAL A 212 0.68 -8.99 8.70
N VAL A 213 0.49 -9.92 9.65
CA VAL A 213 -0.85 -10.39 10.05
C VAL A 213 -1.69 -9.24 10.62
N THR A 214 -1.08 -8.38 11.44
CA THR A 214 -1.73 -7.20 12.00
C THR A 214 -2.20 -6.24 10.90
N GLY A 215 -1.33 -5.97 9.91
CA GLY A 215 -1.67 -5.15 8.75
C GLY A 215 -2.83 -5.75 7.94
N ALA A 216 -2.81 -7.05 7.69
CA ALA A 216 -3.88 -7.75 6.98
C ALA A 216 -5.22 -7.70 7.74
N LEU A 217 -5.21 -7.90 9.07
CA LEU A 217 -6.42 -7.82 9.90
C LEU A 217 -7.03 -6.40 9.91
N ARG A 218 -6.18 -5.36 9.93
CA ARG A 218 -6.65 -3.97 9.84
C ARG A 218 -7.37 -3.71 8.52
N GLU A 219 -6.79 -4.14 7.39
CA GLU A 219 -7.45 -4.03 6.09
C GLU A 219 -8.74 -4.86 6.02
N LEU A 220 -8.74 -6.06 6.58
CA LEU A 220 -9.93 -6.92 6.62
C LEU A 220 -11.03 -6.37 7.54
N ALA A 221 -10.72 -5.41 8.41
CA ALA A 221 -11.70 -4.74 9.26
C ALA A 221 -12.39 -3.54 8.55
N GLU A 222 -11.90 -3.14 7.38
CA GLU A 222 -12.49 -2.06 6.59
C GLU A 222 -13.88 -2.44 6.02
N PRO A 223 -14.79 -1.48 5.81
CA PRO A 223 -16.18 -1.76 5.41
C PRO A 223 -16.33 -2.56 4.10
N TRP A 224 -15.40 -2.37 3.16
CA TRP A 224 -15.43 -3.11 1.89
C TRP A 224 -15.15 -4.61 2.09
N ALA A 225 -14.42 -4.98 3.14
CA ALA A 225 -14.00 -6.34 3.42
C ALA A 225 -15.01 -7.11 4.28
N THR A 226 -15.97 -6.44 4.93
CA THR A 226 -16.88 -7.09 5.90
C THR A 226 -18.08 -7.81 5.28
N VAL A 227 -18.25 -7.78 3.95
CA VAL A 227 -19.38 -8.41 3.26
C VAL A 227 -19.45 -9.91 3.51
N THR A 228 -18.29 -10.58 3.61
CA THR A 228 -18.19 -11.98 4.01
C THR A 228 -17.51 -12.06 5.37
N PRO A 229 -18.19 -12.53 6.42
CA PRO A 229 -17.60 -12.64 7.75
C PRO A 229 -16.35 -13.53 7.73
N LEU A 230 -15.33 -13.13 8.49
CA LEU A 230 -14.17 -14.01 8.77
C LEU A 230 -14.57 -15.17 9.67
N SER A 231 -13.78 -16.25 9.69
CA SER A 231 -13.98 -17.32 10.67
C SER A 231 -13.64 -16.81 12.08
N PRO A 232 -14.51 -17.03 13.08
CA PRO A 232 -14.24 -16.62 14.46
C PRO A 232 -13.01 -17.33 15.03
N SER A 233 -12.71 -18.56 14.60
CA SER A 233 -11.55 -19.33 15.07
C SER A 233 -10.20 -18.67 14.72
N LEU A 234 -10.12 -17.98 13.57
CA LEU A 234 -8.93 -17.23 13.18
C LEU A 234 -8.72 -16.03 14.11
N LEU A 235 -9.79 -15.32 14.42
CA LEU A 235 -9.76 -14.14 15.25
C LEU A 235 -9.44 -14.48 16.71
N THR A 236 -10.01 -15.56 17.25
CA THR A 236 -9.67 -16.05 18.59
C THR A 236 -8.18 -16.42 18.69
N ARG A 237 -7.62 -17.07 17.66
CA ARG A 237 -6.19 -17.41 17.63
C ARG A 237 -5.31 -16.16 17.69
N SER A 238 -5.60 -15.16 16.86
CA SER A 238 -4.83 -13.92 16.82
C SER A 238 -5.01 -13.07 18.08
N ALA A 239 -6.20 -13.08 18.69
CA ALA A 239 -6.48 -12.39 19.95
C ALA A 239 -5.73 -13.01 21.15
N GLY A 240 -5.48 -14.31 21.14
CA GLY A 240 -4.78 -15.04 22.19
C GLY A 240 -3.26 -15.16 21.99
N ALA A 241 -2.67 -14.48 21.00
CA ALA A 241 -1.24 -14.62 20.68
C ALA A 241 -0.34 -14.00 21.78
N PRO A 242 0.54 -14.78 22.43
CA PRO A 242 1.42 -14.27 23.49
C PRO A 242 2.62 -13.46 22.95
N GLY A 243 3.14 -12.50 23.74
CA GLY A 243 4.42 -11.81 23.51
C GLY A 243 4.32 -10.32 23.12
N GLY A 244 5.48 -9.66 22.98
CA GLY A 244 5.59 -8.20 22.80
C GLY A 244 4.93 -7.62 21.55
N GLY A 245 4.91 -8.35 20.43
CA GLY A 245 4.14 -8.01 19.22
C GLY A 245 2.68 -8.50 19.24
N GLY A 246 2.33 -9.35 20.21
CA GLY A 246 1.00 -9.96 20.32
C GLY A 246 -0.09 -8.97 20.69
N ALA A 247 0.22 -7.88 21.40
CA ALA A 247 -0.79 -6.90 21.82
C ALA A 247 -1.40 -6.13 20.63
N ALA A 248 -0.57 -5.68 19.68
CA ALA A 248 -1.06 -4.98 18.48
C ALA A 248 -1.87 -5.91 17.57
N LEU A 249 -1.40 -7.16 17.43
CA LEU A 249 -2.11 -8.22 16.71
C LEU A 249 -3.46 -8.53 17.35
N ALA A 250 -3.49 -8.73 18.66
CA ALA A 250 -4.72 -9.01 19.39
C ALA A 250 -5.71 -7.86 19.32
N SER A 251 -5.24 -6.62 19.44
CA SER A 251 -6.05 -5.42 19.26
C SER A 251 -6.67 -5.37 17.85
N ALA A 252 -5.89 -5.62 16.80
CA ALA A 252 -6.40 -5.68 15.43
C ALA A 252 -7.42 -6.82 15.23
N ALA A 253 -7.20 -7.98 15.87
CA ALA A 253 -8.12 -9.10 15.85
C ALA A 253 -9.47 -8.78 16.51
N LEU A 254 -9.47 -8.04 17.63
CA LEU A 254 -10.70 -7.57 18.28
C LEU A 254 -11.47 -6.59 17.39
N VAL A 255 -10.78 -5.65 16.75
CA VAL A 255 -11.42 -4.70 15.82
C VAL A 255 -12.04 -5.46 14.64
N ALA A 256 -11.32 -6.42 14.06
CA ALA A 256 -11.86 -7.29 13.03
C ALA A 256 -13.07 -8.10 13.54
N ALA A 257 -12.99 -8.71 14.72
CA ALA A 257 -14.12 -9.42 15.33
C ALA A 257 -15.36 -8.55 15.47
N ALA A 258 -15.21 -7.32 15.95
CA ALA A 258 -16.31 -6.37 16.07
C ALA A 258 -16.92 -6.01 14.71
N ARG A 259 -16.08 -5.81 13.68
CA ARG A 259 -16.52 -5.47 12.31
C ARG A 259 -17.19 -6.63 11.58
N HIS A 260 -16.77 -7.86 11.87
CA HIS A 260 -17.32 -9.09 11.31
C HIS A 260 -18.47 -9.71 12.14
N GLY A 261 -18.91 -9.05 13.22
CA GLY A 261 -20.08 -9.46 14.02
C GLY A 261 -19.82 -10.58 15.04
N HIS A 262 -18.56 -10.82 15.42
CA HIS A 262 -18.16 -11.91 16.31
C HIS A 262 -18.12 -11.48 17.78
N HIS A 263 -19.29 -11.15 18.33
CA HIS A 263 -19.45 -10.67 19.71
C HIS A 263 -18.89 -11.63 20.77
N ALA A 264 -18.95 -12.95 20.53
CA ALA A 264 -18.41 -13.95 21.45
C ALA A 264 -16.90 -13.79 21.67
N VAL A 265 -16.14 -13.38 20.65
CA VAL A 265 -14.70 -13.12 20.79
C VAL A 265 -14.46 -11.94 21.73
N LEU A 266 -15.23 -10.86 21.58
CA LEU A 266 -15.14 -9.69 22.45
C LEU A 266 -15.51 -10.04 23.90
N TRP A 267 -16.60 -10.77 24.10
CA TRP A 267 -17.02 -11.21 25.42
C TRP A 267 -15.98 -12.08 26.11
N ASN A 268 -15.46 -13.10 25.41
CA ASN A 268 -14.43 -13.97 25.97
C ASN A 268 -13.17 -13.20 26.37
N THR A 269 -12.76 -12.21 25.57
CA THR A 269 -11.60 -11.37 25.92
C THR A 269 -11.90 -10.43 27.09
N ALA A 270 -13.09 -9.84 27.17
CA ALA A 270 -13.44 -8.95 28.27
C ALA A 270 -13.54 -9.69 29.62
N GLU A 271 -14.11 -10.90 29.58
CA GLU A 271 -14.35 -11.75 30.75
C GLU A 271 -13.12 -12.51 31.25
N ASP A 272 -12.03 -12.60 30.47
CA ASP A 272 -10.79 -13.24 30.90
C ASP A 272 -10.05 -12.38 31.95
N PRO A 273 -10.05 -12.76 33.24
CA PRO A 273 -9.40 -11.96 34.28
C PRO A 273 -7.87 -12.00 34.19
N ALA A 274 -7.30 -13.01 33.51
CA ALA A 274 -5.87 -13.14 33.30
C ALA A 274 -5.40 -12.36 32.05
N GLY A 275 -6.33 -11.86 31.24
CA GLY A 275 -6.05 -11.15 30.01
C GLY A 275 -5.46 -9.74 30.23
N PRO A 276 -4.73 -9.18 29.24
CA PRO A 276 -4.18 -7.83 29.34
C PRO A 276 -5.27 -6.77 29.58
N PRO A 277 -5.16 -5.89 30.61
CA PRO A 277 -6.21 -4.93 30.95
C PRO A 277 -6.65 -4.04 29.78
N ALA A 278 -5.71 -3.57 28.96
CA ALA A 278 -6.00 -2.75 27.79
C ALA A 278 -6.89 -3.47 26.75
N LEU A 279 -6.66 -4.77 26.52
CA LEU A 279 -7.46 -5.56 25.58
C LEU A 279 -8.84 -5.88 26.14
N ARG A 280 -8.94 -6.17 27.45
CA ARG A 280 -10.22 -6.35 28.15
C ARG A 280 -11.09 -5.09 28.02
N ARG A 281 -10.51 -3.92 28.31
CA ARG A 281 -11.16 -2.62 28.15
C ARG A 281 -11.58 -2.38 26.70
N GLN A 282 -10.67 -2.56 25.75
CA GLN A 282 -10.96 -2.38 24.32
C GLN A 282 -12.10 -3.29 23.84
N ALA A 283 -12.16 -4.53 24.32
CA ALA A 283 -13.22 -5.46 23.96
C ALA A 283 -14.60 -4.95 24.41
N VAL A 284 -14.72 -4.37 25.61
CA VAL A 284 -15.95 -3.72 26.08
C VAL A 284 -16.29 -2.48 25.26
N GLU A 285 -15.31 -1.64 24.94
CA GLU A 285 -15.52 -0.46 24.09
C GLU A 285 -16.04 -0.86 22.68
N LEU A 286 -15.54 -1.97 22.13
CA LEU A 286 -15.97 -2.50 20.84
C LEU A 286 -17.35 -3.19 20.85
N LEU A 287 -17.77 -3.72 22.01
CA LEU A 287 -19.15 -4.17 22.22
C LEU A 287 -20.12 -3.00 22.04
N GLY A 288 -19.80 -1.81 22.57
CA GLY A 288 -20.34 -0.52 22.15
C GLY A 288 -21.85 -0.50 21.88
N GLU A 289 -22.27 -0.04 20.69
CA GLU A 289 -23.69 -0.03 20.28
C GLU A 289 -24.23 -1.40 19.85
N ARG A 290 -23.43 -2.47 19.89
CA ARG A 290 -23.85 -3.80 19.44
C ARG A 290 -24.47 -4.64 20.54
N VAL A 291 -24.32 -4.24 21.81
CA VAL A 291 -24.98 -4.92 22.93
C VAL A 291 -26.49 -4.79 22.82
N GLU A 292 -27.20 -5.81 23.29
CA GLU A 292 -28.65 -5.89 23.35
C GLU A 292 -29.16 -5.71 24.78
N ARG A 293 -30.47 -5.52 24.95
CA ARG A 293 -31.09 -5.39 26.29
C ARG A 293 -30.78 -6.58 27.19
N THR A 294 -30.69 -7.79 26.63
CA THR A 294 -30.39 -9.01 27.37
C THR A 294 -28.98 -9.05 27.95
N ASP A 295 -28.07 -8.22 27.42
CA ASP A 295 -26.67 -8.17 27.85
C ASP A 295 -26.45 -7.28 29.09
N VAL A 296 -27.45 -6.47 29.49
CA VAL A 296 -27.31 -5.50 30.60
C VAL A 296 -26.81 -6.17 31.89
N GLY A 297 -27.47 -7.25 32.33
CA GLY A 297 -27.04 -7.95 33.54
C GLY A 297 -25.62 -8.51 33.43
N ARG A 298 -25.23 -8.99 32.24
CA ARG A 298 -23.87 -9.51 31.98
C ARG A 298 -22.82 -8.40 32.02
N LEU A 299 -23.12 -7.23 31.45
CA LEU A 299 -22.24 -6.05 31.49
C LEU A 299 -22.02 -5.58 32.93
N VAL A 300 -23.08 -5.53 33.75
CA VAL A 300 -22.97 -5.08 35.14
C VAL A 300 -22.17 -6.06 35.99
N VAL A 301 -22.41 -7.37 35.83
CA VAL A 301 -21.61 -8.42 36.49
C VAL A 301 -20.14 -8.32 36.06
N LEU A 302 -19.87 -8.13 34.77
CA LEU A 302 -18.52 -7.97 34.25
C LEU A 302 -17.81 -6.76 34.88
N ALA A 303 -18.46 -5.59 34.90
CA ALA A 303 -17.85 -4.40 35.46
C ALA A 303 -17.61 -4.51 36.99
N ALA A 304 -18.45 -5.25 37.71
CA ALA A 304 -18.24 -5.52 39.13
C ALA A 304 -16.98 -6.36 39.42
N THR A 305 -16.44 -7.11 38.44
CA THR A 305 -15.20 -7.89 38.61
C THR A 305 -13.95 -7.01 38.70
N ASP A 306 -13.96 -5.86 38.01
CA ASP A 306 -12.85 -4.90 37.99
C ASP A 306 -13.39 -3.48 37.69
N PRO A 307 -14.00 -2.81 38.69
CA PRO A 307 -14.71 -1.56 38.47
C PRO A 307 -13.82 -0.46 37.90
N LEU A 308 -12.57 -0.36 38.35
CA LEU A 308 -11.62 0.67 37.90
C LEU A 308 -11.22 0.53 36.43
N LEU A 309 -11.26 -0.69 35.88
CA LEU A 309 -10.93 -0.95 34.49
C LEU A 309 -12.16 -0.85 33.57
N LEU A 310 -13.31 -1.37 34.02
CA LEU A 310 -14.44 -1.71 33.15
C LEU A 310 -15.70 -0.86 33.40
N ALA A 311 -15.83 -0.14 34.52
CA ALA A 311 -17.05 0.62 34.83
C ALA A 311 -17.34 1.70 33.77
N GLY A 312 -16.36 2.53 33.42
CA GLY A 312 -16.51 3.56 32.38
C GLY A 312 -16.95 3.02 31.01
N PRO A 313 -16.24 2.03 30.42
CA PRO A 313 -16.66 1.39 29.18
C PRO A 313 -18.06 0.75 29.24
N VAL A 314 -18.41 0.08 30.35
CA VAL A 314 -19.74 -0.53 30.52
C VAL A 314 -20.83 0.54 30.58
N LEU A 315 -20.62 1.63 31.33
CA LEU A 315 -21.60 2.72 31.39
C LEU A 315 -21.78 3.41 30.03
N THR A 316 -20.74 3.48 29.21
CA THR A 316 -20.84 3.96 27.83
C THR A 316 -21.76 3.04 27.00
N CYS A 317 -21.63 1.72 27.15
CA CYS A 317 -22.52 0.75 26.51
C CYS A 317 -23.97 0.89 27.00
N LEU A 318 -24.18 1.03 28.33
CA LEU A 318 -25.49 1.22 28.94
C LEU A 318 -26.16 2.52 28.46
N ARG A 319 -25.42 3.62 28.35
CA ARG A 319 -25.92 4.87 27.74
C ARG A 319 -26.30 4.68 26.27
N GLY A 320 -25.52 3.90 25.51
CA GLY A 320 -25.86 3.52 24.14
C GLY A 320 -27.15 2.70 24.04
N LEU A 321 -27.39 1.80 24.99
CA LEU A 321 -28.66 1.07 25.13
C LEU A 321 -29.82 2.01 25.48
N HIS A 322 -29.61 2.90 26.44
CA HIS A 322 -30.62 3.86 26.88
C HIS A 322 -31.08 4.77 25.74
N ARG A 323 -30.15 5.32 24.94
CA ARG A 323 -30.47 6.12 23.74
C ARG A 323 -31.29 5.35 22.69
N ARG A 324 -31.21 4.03 22.69
CA ARG A 324 -32.01 3.13 21.82
C ARG A 324 -33.33 2.68 22.45
N GLY A 325 -33.67 3.17 23.65
CA GLY A 325 -34.88 2.82 24.39
C GLY A 325 -34.78 1.50 25.16
N HIS A 326 -33.57 0.99 25.40
CA HIS A 326 -33.34 -0.20 26.19
C HIS A 326 -32.91 0.18 27.61
N PHE A 327 -33.77 -0.17 28.57
CA PHE A 327 -33.57 0.12 29.99
C PHE A 327 -33.18 -1.15 30.75
N PRO A 328 -32.37 -1.03 31.82
CA PRO A 328 -32.13 -2.11 32.77
C PRO A 328 -33.44 -2.69 33.31
N ALA A 329 -33.47 -3.99 33.62
CA ALA A 329 -34.58 -4.54 34.39
C ALA A 329 -34.45 -4.12 35.87
N ASP A 330 -35.53 -4.17 36.65
CA ASP A 330 -35.54 -3.75 38.06
C ASP A 330 -34.42 -4.39 38.88
N ARG A 331 -34.10 -5.67 38.59
CA ARG A 331 -33.02 -6.43 39.25
C ARG A 331 -31.62 -5.88 38.97
N ASP A 332 -31.44 -5.18 37.86
CA ASP A 332 -30.15 -4.68 37.38
C ASP A 332 -29.90 -3.21 37.82
N ALA A 333 -30.94 -2.50 38.29
CA ALA A 333 -30.85 -1.09 38.68
C ALA A 333 -29.95 -0.82 39.90
N GLY A 334 -30.07 -1.64 40.96
CA GLY A 334 -29.21 -1.55 42.14
C GLY A 334 -27.73 -1.77 41.81
N PRO A 335 -27.38 -2.88 41.13
CA PRO A 335 -26.02 -3.12 40.66
C PRO A 335 -25.42 -2.03 39.76
N VAL A 336 -26.23 -1.35 38.94
CA VAL A 336 -25.77 -0.17 38.16
C VAL A 336 -25.41 1.00 39.08
N LEU A 337 -26.19 1.24 40.13
CA LEU A 337 -25.90 2.28 41.11
C LEU A 337 -24.60 1.98 41.89
N ASP A 338 -24.41 0.73 42.30
CA ASP A 338 -23.20 0.29 43.00
C ASP A 338 -21.95 0.50 42.15
N LEU A 339 -22.05 0.29 40.83
CA LEU A 339 -20.96 0.51 39.89
C LEU A 339 -20.52 1.98 39.83
N ALA A 340 -21.49 2.89 39.81
CA ALA A 340 -21.25 4.33 39.81
C ALA A 340 -20.57 4.82 41.10
N LEU A 341 -20.90 4.17 42.23
CA LEU A 341 -20.28 4.46 43.51
C LEU A 341 -18.87 3.87 43.64
N ALA A 342 -18.58 2.78 42.92
CA ALA A 342 -17.29 2.10 42.95
C ALA A 342 -16.19 2.85 42.17
N ASP A 343 -16.56 3.65 41.16
CA ASP A 343 -15.63 4.47 40.37
C ASP A 343 -16.04 5.95 40.39
N HIS A 344 -15.39 6.73 41.25
CA HIS A 344 -15.61 8.17 41.41
C HIS A 344 -15.23 9.01 40.19
N THR A 345 -14.62 8.42 39.16
CA THR A 345 -14.36 9.09 37.88
C THR A 345 -15.57 9.05 36.93
N VAL A 346 -16.59 8.26 37.26
CA VAL A 346 -17.87 8.22 36.56
C VAL A 346 -18.74 9.42 36.99
N PRO A 347 -19.19 10.28 36.06
CA PRO A 347 -20.11 11.36 36.38
C PRO A 347 -21.45 10.81 36.88
N ALA A 348 -21.98 11.33 38.01
CA ALA A 348 -23.26 10.87 38.55
C ALA A 348 -24.45 11.11 37.60
N GLU A 349 -24.36 12.15 36.75
CA GLU A 349 -25.35 12.47 35.71
C GLU A 349 -25.50 11.38 34.66
N ASP A 350 -24.44 10.60 34.45
CA ASP A 350 -24.41 9.53 33.45
C ASP A 350 -25.08 8.22 33.88
N VAL A 351 -25.42 8.14 35.17
CA VAL A 351 -26.01 6.97 35.84
C VAL A 351 -27.48 7.25 36.18
N ALA A 352 -27.85 8.53 36.32
CA ALA A 352 -29.18 8.98 36.71
C ALA A 352 -30.21 9.02 35.55
N THR A 353 -29.79 8.80 34.30
CA THR A 353 -30.64 8.75 33.09
C THR A 353 -30.89 7.34 32.60
#